data_AF-A0A812RH71-F1
#
_entry.id   AF-A0A812RH71-F1
#
_cell.length_a   1.000
_cell.length_b   1.000
_cell.length_c   1.000
_cell.angle_alpha   90.00
_cell.angle_beta   90.00
_cell.angle_gamma   90.00
#
_symmetry.space_group_name_H-M   'P 1'
#
loop_
_entity.id
_entity.type
_entity.pdbx_description
1 polymer ?
#
loop_
_entity_poly.entity_id
_entity_poly.type
_entity_poly.pdbx_seq_one_letter_code
_entity_poly.pdbx_strand_id
1 'polypeptide(L)'
;MKVSISGRIEGVAKTRYLEKRKVVQKPALTVLHVKTLERIVLGKAAETYSGFDRHCAGFFCFTVYARARFSDSQASANIMLDVTEGDDGPCGFLEASITRSKTSYSLERKTRYLPIVAPVNGLLDEPWGIAWHKLMAELGVVLREGQPLLSSPVTGGGFSFLPISAEHAARILRDLLRRELGDSADIRKLGTHSLKRTLLSWLAKYGAEQGLRAVLGYHSSHCGTELVYARDNLSKPLRVLGEMTNAVAVDKFRPDSTRSGYFPRGRPAIDDGEPLDQDELESSSSGSEDEEAPDHDEVEKACDDIAHWEPRPGLRESIGRGMSFTESGDVRVQLSDAMLRRLPIHVSLCDS
;
A
#
# COMPACT_ATOMS: atom_id res chain seq x y z
N MET A 1 -41.63 -4.88 -17.79
CA MET A 1 -42.44 -4.17 -16.78
C MET A 1 -41.51 -3.21 -16.05
N LYS A 2 -41.54 -1.90 -16.33
CA LYS A 2 -40.70 -0.91 -15.63
C LYS A 2 -41.37 -0.59 -14.30
N VAL A 3 -40.73 -0.95 -13.19
CA VAL A 3 -41.18 -0.56 -11.85
C VAL A 3 -40.97 0.95 -11.72
N SER A 4 -42.04 1.75 -11.76
CA SER A 4 -41.96 3.19 -11.49
C SER A 4 -41.88 3.40 -9.99
N ILE A 5 -40.73 3.83 -9.49
CA ILE A 5 -40.60 4.29 -8.11
C ILE A 5 -41.47 5.54 -7.96
N SER A 6 -42.34 5.56 -6.94
CA SER A 6 -43.24 6.69 -6.70
C SER A 6 -42.45 7.97 -6.42
N GLY A 7 -42.83 9.09 -7.06
CA GLY A 7 -42.17 10.39 -6.85
C GLY A 7 -42.16 10.86 -5.39
N ARG A 8 -43.06 10.33 -4.54
CA ARG A 8 -43.03 10.55 -3.08
C ARG A 8 -41.87 9.83 -2.40
N ILE A 9 -41.56 8.61 -2.82
CA ILE A 9 -40.42 7.82 -2.30
C ILE A 9 -39.12 8.49 -2.73
N GLU A 10 -39.04 8.94 -3.99
CA GLU A 10 -37.89 9.69 -4.50
C GLU A 10 -37.70 11.02 -3.76
N GLY A 11 -38.78 11.75 -3.50
CA GLY A 11 -38.76 12.99 -2.72
C GLY A 11 -38.28 12.78 -1.28
N VAL A 12 -38.80 11.76 -0.59
CA VAL A 12 -38.36 11.43 0.78
C VAL A 12 -36.91 10.95 0.80
N ALA A 13 -36.48 10.12 -0.16
CA ALA A 13 -35.10 9.68 -0.28
C ALA A 13 -34.14 10.86 -0.49
N LYS A 14 -34.49 11.82 -1.35
CA LYS A 14 -33.73 13.06 -1.55
C LYS A 14 -33.66 13.90 -0.29
N THR A 15 -34.77 14.12 0.41
CA THR A 15 -34.79 14.87 1.68
C THR A 15 -33.91 14.18 2.73
N ARG A 16 -33.99 12.85 2.88
CA ARG A 16 -33.14 12.08 3.79
C ARG A 16 -31.66 12.11 3.39
N TYR A 17 -31.37 12.11 2.10
CA TYR A 17 -30.01 12.23 1.59
C TYR A 17 -29.41 13.61 1.90
N LEU A 18 -30.21 14.68 1.83
CA LEU A 18 -29.79 16.03 2.22
C LEU A 18 -29.57 16.16 3.74
N GLU A 19 -30.30 15.39 4.55
CA GLU A 19 -30.11 15.29 6.01
C GLU A 19 -28.90 14.41 6.39
N LYS A 20 -28.34 13.65 5.46
CA LYS A 20 -27.17 12.80 5.72
C LYS A 20 -26.01 13.66 6.21
N ARG A 21 -25.38 13.25 7.32
CA ARG A 21 -24.18 13.92 7.84
C ARG A 21 -23.16 14.04 6.71
N LYS A 22 -22.67 15.26 6.47
CA LYS A 22 -21.62 15.52 5.47
C LYS A 22 -20.44 14.58 5.72
N VAL A 23 -20.02 13.87 4.68
CA VAL A 23 -18.88 12.95 4.75
C VAL A 23 -17.63 13.76 5.06
N VAL A 24 -17.07 13.55 6.25
CA VAL A 24 -15.80 14.16 6.64
C VAL A 24 -14.68 13.29 6.07
N GLN A 25 -14.05 13.78 5.02
CA GLN A 25 -12.94 13.08 4.40
C GLN A 25 -11.71 13.09 5.30
N LYS A 26 -10.95 11.98 5.30
CA LYS A 26 -9.72 11.85 6.11
C LYS A 26 -8.68 12.92 5.69
N PRO A 27 -7.92 13.49 6.64
CA PRO A 27 -6.90 14.49 6.31
C PRO A 27 -5.69 13.84 5.63
N ALA A 28 -4.89 14.63 4.91
CA ALA A 28 -3.56 14.24 4.43
C ALA A 28 -2.57 14.13 5.60
N LEU A 29 -1.48 13.37 5.43
CA LEU A 29 -0.36 13.43 6.36
C LEU A 29 0.34 14.80 6.23
N THR A 30 0.93 15.25 7.34
CA THR A 30 1.79 16.44 7.35
C THR A 30 3.20 16.06 6.91
N VAL A 31 4.01 17.05 6.56
CA VAL A 31 5.44 16.89 6.27
C VAL A 31 6.15 16.21 7.42
N LEU A 32 5.82 16.59 8.66
CA LEU A 32 6.39 15.98 9.85
C LEU A 32 6.02 14.49 9.97
N HIS A 33 4.76 14.11 9.71
CA HIS A 33 4.36 12.70 9.74
C HIS A 33 5.13 11.86 8.72
N VAL A 34 5.28 12.34 7.47
CA VAL A 34 6.01 11.62 6.42
C VAL A 34 7.49 11.49 6.78
N LYS A 35 8.15 12.59 7.20
CA LYS A 35 9.54 12.54 7.68
C LYS A 35 9.73 11.57 8.84
N THR A 36 8.76 11.49 9.75
CA THR A 36 8.81 10.54 10.87
C THR A 36 8.74 9.09 10.40
N LEU A 37 7.84 8.75 9.47
CA LEU A 37 7.80 7.40 8.89
C LEU A 37 9.12 7.04 8.19
N GLU A 38 9.71 7.98 7.43
CA GLU A 38 11.03 7.78 6.81
C GLU A 38 12.13 7.54 7.84
N ARG A 39 12.18 8.32 8.93
CA ARG A 39 13.15 8.09 10.02
C ARG A 39 13.01 6.70 10.63
N ILE A 40 11.79 6.22 10.84
CA ILE A 40 11.53 4.88 11.38
C ILE A 40 12.09 3.82 10.42
N VAL A 41 11.78 3.91 9.12
CA VAL A 41 12.32 3.00 8.09
C VAL A 41 13.85 2.98 8.11
N LEU A 42 14.47 4.15 8.17
CA LEU A 42 15.92 4.32 8.18
C LEU A 42 16.58 3.88 9.50
N GLY A 43 15.81 3.56 10.54
CA GLY A 43 16.36 3.24 11.87
C GLY A 43 16.96 4.46 12.57
N LYS A 44 16.50 5.66 12.22
CA LYS A 44 16.97 6.97 12.75
C LYS A 44 15.90 7.68 13.59
N ALA A 45 14.86 6.97 13.97
CA ALA A 45 13.85 7.46 14.90
C ALA A 45 14.43 7.56 16.32
N ALA A 46 13.78 8.33 17.20
CA ALA A 46 14.23 8.47 18.58
C ALA A 46 14.02 7.17 19.37
N GLU A 47 12.87 6.50 19.14
CA GLU A 47 12.58 5.21 19.73
C GLU A 47 13.20 4.05 18.94
N THR A 48 13.40 2.93 19.63
CA THR A 48 13.80 1.68 18.96
C THR A 48 12.55 0.97 18.42
N TYR A 49 12.58 0.64 17.13
CA TYR A 49 11.49 -0.05 16.44
C TYR A 49 11.89 -1.47 16.06
N SER A 50 10.94 -2.40 16.17
CA SER A 50 11.13 -3.76 15.66
C SER A 50 11.30 -3.74 14.14
N GLY A 51 11.89 -4.79 13.57
CA GLY A 51 11.97 -4.92 12.11
C GLY A 51 10.58 -4.86 11.44
N PHE A 52 9.57 -5.44 12.10
CA PHE A 52 8.18 -5.39 11.66
C PHE A 52 7.60 -3.95 11.66
N ASP A 53 7.83 -3.18 12.72
CA ASP A 53 7.39 -1.78 12.80
C ASP A 53 8.03 -0.94 11.68
N ARG A 54 9.32 -1.17 11.41
CA ARG A 54 10.05 -0.51 10.32
C ARG A 54 9.51 -0.93 8.94
N HIS A 55 9.14 -2.20 8.78
CA HIS A 55 8.46 -2.70 7.57
C HIS A 55 7.09 -2.03 7.37
N CYS A 56 6.30 -1.91 8.44
CA CYS A 56 5.03 -1.18 8.41
C CYS A 56 5.21 0.29 8.01
N ALA A 57 6.20 0.98 8.61
CA ALA A 57 6.52 2.35 8.24
C ALA A 57 6.90 2.48 6.76
N GLY A 58 7.69 1.53 6.25
CA GLY A 58 8.10 1.49 4.85
C GLY A 58 6.95 1.22 3.89
N PHE A 59 6.03 0.34 4.27
CA PHE A 59 4.77 0.13 3.54
C PHE A 59 3.91 1.40 3.48
N PHE A 60 3.83 2.17 4.57
CA PHE A 60 3.12 3.44 4.59
C PHE A 60 3.81 4.50 3.72
N CYS A 61 5.15 4.60 3.78
CA CYS A 61 5.93 5.43 2.87
C CYS A 61 5.66 5.03 1.42
N PHE A 62 5.73 3.74 1.09
CA PHE A 62 5.42 3.23 -0.24
C PHE A 62 4.02 3.64 -0.67
N THR A 63 2.99 3.47 0.16
CA THR A 63 1.62 3.86 -0.19
C THR A 63 1.48 5.37 -0.43
N VAL A 64 2.15 6.21 0.36
CA VAL A 64 2.19 7.67 0.19
C VAL A 64 2.90 8.04 -1.11
N TYR A 65 4.12 7.54 -1.29
CA TYR A 65 4.97 7.85 -2.42
C TYR A 65 4.47 7.27 -3.72
N ALA A 66 3.81 6.11 -3.69
CA ALA A 66 3.09 5.49 -4.79
C ALA A 66 1.74 6.15 -5.07
N ARG A 67 1.23 7.03 -4.20
CA ARG A 67 -0.13 7.60 -4.28
C ARG A 67 -1.21 6.52 -4.49
N ALA A 68 -0.95 5.31 -4.01
CA ALA A 68 -1.80 4.14 -4.21
C ALA A 68 -2.87 4.04 -3.13
N ARG A 69 -3.99 3.36 -3.42
CA ARG A 69 -4.91 2.97 -2.35
C ARG A 69 -4.23 1.93 -1.46
N PHE A 70 -4.64 1.84 -0.21
CA PHE A 70 -4.11 0.82 0.69
C PHE A 70 -4.30 -0.60 0.15
N SER A 71 -5.47 -0.93 -0.40
CA SER A 71 -5.73 -2.23 -1.03
C SER A 71 -4.86 -2.47 -2.27
N ASP A 72 -4.63 -1.43 -3.08
CA ASP A 72 -3.74 -1.50 -4.24
C ASP A 72 -2.27 -1.74 -3.81
N SER A 73 -1.79 -1.06 -2.76
CA SER A 73 -0.48 -1.33 -2.15
C SER A 73 -0.40 -2.73 -1.54
N GLN A 74 -1.47 -3.19 -0.89
CA GLN A 74 -1.54 -4.51 -0.26
C GLN A 74 -1.40 -5.63 -1.29
N ALA A 75 -1.99 -5.45 -2.47
CA ALA A 75 -1.94 -6.38 -3.60
C ALA A 75 -0.73 -6.19 -4.51
N SER A 76 0.25 -5.37 -4.11
CA SER A 76 1.48 -5.16 -4.86
C SER A 76 2.40 -6.37 -4.71
N ALA A 77 2.75 -6.97 -5.85
CA ALA A 77 3.68 -8.07 -5.98
C ALA A 77 4.87 -7.66 -6.86
N ASN A 78 5.97 -8.42 -6.76
CA ASN A 78 7.19 -8.21 -7.55
C ASN A 78 7.72 -6.77 -7.43
N ILE A 79 8.00 -6.32 -6.20
CA ILE A 79 8.63 -5.01 -5.99
C ILE A 79 10.06 -5.09 -6.52
N MET A 80 10.38 -4.25 -7.49
CA MET A 80 11.67 -4.13 -8.13
C MET A 80 12.27 -2.76 -7.83
N LEU A 81 13.59 -2.74 -7.61
CA LEU A 81 14.34 -1.52 -7.41
C LEU A 81 15.05 -1.13 -8.71
N ASP A 82 14.66 0.02 -9.28
CA ASP A 82 15.30 0.64 -10.45
C ASP A 82 16.04 1.90 -9.98
N VAL A 83 17.34 1.77 -9.73
CA VAL A 83 18.18 2.82 -9.14
C VAL A 83 19.43 3.02 -9.97
N THR A 84 19.81 4.28 -10.13
CA THR A 84 21.07 4.70 -10.72
C THR A 84 21.83 5.60 -9.74
N GLU A 85 23.15 5.68 -9.89
CA GLU A 85 23.99 6.60 -9.13
C GLU A 85 24.01 7.95 -9.87
N GLY A 86 23.54 9.01 -9.22
CA GLY A 86 23.62 10.37 -9.72
C GLY A 86 24.64 11.22 -8.95
N ASP A 87 24.85 12.44 -9.41
CA ASP A 87 25.79 13.39 -8.77
C ASP A 87 25.38 13.72 -7.32
N ASP A 88 24.08 13.74 -7.03
CA ASP A 88 23.49 13.99 -5.71
C ASP A 88 23.24 12.70 -4.90
N GLY A 89 23.80 11.57 -5.35
CA GLY A 89 23.62 10.24 -4.76
C GLY A 89 22.61 9.37 -5.51
N PRO A 90 22.19 8.24 -4.90
CA PRO A 90 21.31 7.28 -5.57
C PRO A 90 19.92 7.86 -5.80
N CYS A 91 19.45 7.78 -7.05
CA CYS A 91 18.13 8.20 -7.46
C CYS A 91 17.43 7.10 -8.27
N GLY A 92 16.10 7.08 -8.24
CA GLY A 92 15.35 6.05 -8.94
C GLY A 92 13.97 5.78 -8.36
N PHE A 93 13.46 4.59 -8.65
CA PHE A 93 12.08 4.20 -8.34
C PHE A 93 11.98 2.77 -7.79
N LEU A 94 11.01 2.56 -6.92
CA LEU A 94 10.43 1.27 -6.60
C LEU A 94 9.25 1.04 -7.53
N GLU A 95 9.36 0.04 -8.41
CA GLU A 95 8.27 -0.38 -9.29
C GLU A 95 7.63 -1.65 -8.73
N ALA A 96 6.30 -1.69 -8.69
CA ALA A 96 5.55 -2.86 -8.27
C ALA A 96 4.43 -3.17 -9.26
N SER A 97 4.14 -4.45 -9.40
CA SER A 97 3.02 -4.93 -10.22
C SER A 97 1.84 -5.28 -9.33
N ILE A 98 0.65 -4.74 -9.61
CA ILE A 98 -0.55 -5.16 -8.86
C ILE A 98 -1.12 -6.42 -9.49
N THR A 99 -1.17 -7.51 -8.72
CA THR A 99 -1.94 -8.70 -9.07
C THR A 99 -3.36 -8.54 -8.56
N ARG A 100 -4.29 -8.03 -9.40
CA ARG A 100 -5.70 -7.91 -9.00
C ARG A 100 -6.41 -9.26 -9.10
N SER A 101 -6.76 -9.87 -7.97
CA SER A 101 -7.73 -10.96 -7.91
C SER A 101 -9.09 -10.43 -7.39
N LYS A 102 -10.16 -10.75 -8.13
CA LYS A 102 -11.60 -10.49 -7.85
C LYS A 102 -12.06 -9.02 -7.73
N THR A 103 -12.57 -8.48 -8.85
CA THR A 103 -13.61 -7.43 -9.04
C THR A 103 -13.37 -6.57 -10.30
N SER A 104 -12.45 -6.96 -11.19
CA SER A 104 -12.32 -6.28 -12.48
C SER A 104 -13.40 -6.76 -13.46
N TYR A 105 -14.36 -5.88 -13.77
CA TYR A 105 -15.53 -6.15 -14.62
C TYR A 105 -15.20 -6.43 -16.11
N SER A 106 -13.95 -6.32 -16.56
CA SER A 106 -13.54 -6.69 -17.93
C SER A 106 -12.35 -7.66 -17.93
N LEU A 107 -12.36 -8.64 -18.84
CA LEU A 107 -11.25 -9.58 -19.07
C LEU A 107 -9.93 -8.87 -19.40
N GLU A 108 -10.00 -7.69 -20.01
CA GLU A 108 -8.85 -6.88 -20.41
C GLU A 108 -8.14 -6.24 -19.21
N ARG A 109 -8.89 -5.84 -18.16
CA ARG A 109 -8.29 -5.35 -16.91
C ARG A 109 -7.83 -6.48 -15.98
N LYS A 110 -8.19 -7.74 -16.24
CA LYS A 110 -7.65 -8.93 -15.55
C LYS A 110 -6.31 -9.39 -16.12
N THR A 111 -5.97 -8.96 -17.34
CA THR A 111 -4.77 -9.39 -18.07
C THR A 111 -3.64 -8.36 -18.06
N ARG A 112 -3.83 -7.21 -17.39
CA ARG A 112 -2.84 -6.12 -17.37
C ARG A 112 -2.47 -5.73 -15.94
N TYR A 113 -1.18 -5.78 -15.64
CA TYR A 113 -0.60 -5.24 -14.41
C TYR A 113 -0.72 -3.72 -14.42
N LEU A 114 -1.25 -3.13 -13.34
CA LEU A 114 -1.16 -1.69 -13.12
C LEU A 114 0.23 -1.43 -12.50
N PRO A 115 1.16 -0.75 -13.19
CA PRO A 115 2.45 -0.42 -12.61
C PRO A 115 2.24 0.63 -11.52
N ILE A 116 2.62 0.30 -10.29
CA ILE A 116 2.75 1.26 -9.19
C ILE A 116 4.22 1.67 -9.12
N VAL A 117 4.49 2.98 -9.08
CA VAL A 117 5.86 3.50 -9.10
C VAL A 117 6.08 4.51 -7.98
N ALA A 118 6.95 4.26 -7.01
CA ALA A 118 7.28 5.20 -5.94
C ALA A 118 8.74 5.69 -6.07
N PRO A 119 9.03 7.00 -5.95
CA PRO A 119 10.43 7.44 -5.88
C PRO A 119 11.14 6.86 -4.64
N VAL A 120 12.41 6.49 -4.79
CA VAL A 120 13.21 5.94 -3.67
C VAL A 120 13.67 7.04 -2.70
N ASN A 121 13.81 8.27 -3.19
CA ASN A 121 14.12 9.44 -2.39
C ASN A 121 12.83 10.03 -1.81
N GLY A 122 12.92 10.52 -0.57
CA GLY A 122 11.79 11.06 0.17
C GLY A 122 11.97 12.52 0.51
N LEU A 123 11.60 12.88 1.74
CA LEU A 123 11.80 14.23 2.29
C LEU A 123 13.07 14.36 3.13
N LEU A 124 13.74 13.24 3.41
CA LEU A 124 15.06 13.17 4.02
C LEU A 124 16.13 12.91 2.95
N ASP A 125 17.39 13.17 3.31
CA ASP A 125 18.53 13.05 2.40
C ASP A 125 18.85 11.59 2.03
N GLU A 126 18.38 10.63 2.81
CA GLU A 126 18.60 9.21 2.56
C GLU A 126 17.43 8.52 1.84
N PRO A 127 17.72 7.61 0.90
CA PRO A 127 16.69 6.95 0.09
C PRO A 127 15.95 5.87 0.91
N TRP A 128 14.83 6.27 1.52
CA TRP A 128 13.96 5.38 2.30
C TRP A 128 13.58 4.10 1.53
N GLY A 129 13.37 4.20 0.20
CA GLY A 129 12.93 3.08 -0.62
C GLY A 129 13.98 1.97 -0.74
N ILE A 130 15.26 2.36 -0.86
CA ILE A 130 16.38 1.42 -0.88
C ILE A 130 16.53 0.74 0.48
N ALA A 131 16.45 1.51 1.56
CA ALA A 131 16.54 0.98 2.92
C ALA A 131 15.40 0.00 3.23
N TRP A 132 14.17 0.34 2.83
CA TRP A 132 13.01 -0.53 3.02
C TRP A 132 13.10 -1.80 2.18
N HIS A 133 13.54 -1.72 0.92
CA HIS A 133 13.75 -2.90 0.08
C HIS A 133 14.75 -3.88 0.70
N LYS A 134 15.86 -3.37 1.25
CA LYS A 134 16.83 -4.20 1.99
C LYS A 134 16.21 -4.83 3.24
N LEU A 135 15.44 -4.06 4.01
CA LEU A 135 14.75 -4.55 5.21
C LEU A 135 13.76 -5.68 4.88
N MET A 136 13.03 -5.59 3.78
CA MET A 136 12.13 -6.67 3.34
C MET A 136 12.89 -7.97 3.11
N ALA A 137 14.08 -7.91 2.49
CA ALA A 137 14.93 -9.08 2.29
C ALA A 137 15.47 -9.64 3.61
N GLU A 138 15.91 -8.79 4.54
CA GLU A 138 16.40 -9.19 5.87
C GLU A 138 15.33 -9.88 6.72
N LEU A 139 14.08 -9.41 6.62
CA LEU A 139 12.93 -10.00 7.31
C LEU A 139 12.41 -11.27 6.62
N GLY A 140 12.94 -11.63 5.45
CA GLY A 140 12.47 -12.76 4.65
C GLY A 140 11.04 -12.57 4.15
N VAL A 141 10.64 -11.33 3.84
CA VAL A 141 9.33 -11.04 3.23
C VAL A 141 9.32 -11.65 1.83
N VAL A 142 8.54 -12.71 1.64
CA VAL A 142 8.40 -13.38 0.35
C VAL A 142 7.21 -12.78 -0.38
N LEU A 143 7.48 -12.03 -1.46
CA LEU A 143 6.43 -11.49 -2.32
C LEU A 143 6.02 -12.56 -3.33
N ARG A 144 4.84 -13.17 -3.16
CA ARG A 144 4.24 -14.07 -4.15
C ARG A 144 2.94 -13.48 -4.67
N GLU A 145 2.57 -13.86 -5.89
CA GLU A 145 1.26 -13.54 -6.43
C GLU A 145 0.16 -14.03 -5.49
N GLY A 146 -0.77 -13.13 -5.15
CA GLY A 146 -1.85 -13.40 -4.20
C GLY A 146 -1.47 -13.32 -2.71
N GLN A 147 -0.20 -13.04 -2.38
CA GLN A 147 0.19 -12.77 -1.00
C GLN A 147 0.20 -11.25 -0.72
N PRO A 148 -0.24 -10.85 0.48
CA PRO A 148 -0.22 -9.45 0.86
C PRO A 148 1.20 -8.94 1.08
N LEU A 149 1.46 -7.70 0.66
CA LEU A 149 2.72 -7.02 0.95
C LEU A 149 2.93 -6.75 2.45
N LEU A 150 1.83 -6.49 3.18
CA LEU A 150 1.83 -6.31 4.62
C LEU A 150 1.04 -7.41 5.31
N SER A 151 1.73 -8.48 5.69
CA SER A 151 1.17 -9.61 6.44
C SER A 151 1.21 -9.41 7.95
N SER A 152 0.28 -10.03 8.67
CA SER A 152 0.34 -10.09 10.14
C SER A 152 1.51 -10.98 10.60
N PRO A 153 2.28 -10.61 11.63
CA PRO A 153 3.33 -11.47 12.18
C PRO A 153 2.70 -12.69 12.87
N VAL A 154 3.37 -13.85 12.79
CA VAL A 154 2.89 -15.10 13.40
C VAL A 154 3.69 -15.42 14.67
N THR A 155 2.99 -15.93 15.70
CA THR A 155 3.62 -16.43 16.93
C THR A 155 4.59 -17.57 16.59
N GLY A 156 5.88 -17.36 16.83
CA GLY A 156 6.95 -18.31 16.44
C GLY A 156 7.86 -17.80 15.32
N GLY A 157 7.58 -16.63 14.76
CA GLY A 157 8.38 -15.99 13.71
C GLY A 157 7.77 -16.13 12.32
N GLY A 158 8.14 -15.22 11.42
CA GLY A 158 7.61 -15.15 10.06
C GLY A 158 6.29 -14.39 9.93
N PHE A 159 5.72 -14.46 8.72
CA PHE A 159 4.57 -13.68 8.28
C PHE A 159 3.41 -14.59 7.88
N SER A 160 2.19 -14.18 8.22
CA SER A 160 0.98 -14.91 7.81
C SER A 160 0.68 -14.70 6.33
N PHE A 161 -0.22 -15.51 5.78
CA PHE A 161 -0.76 -15.30 4.43
C PHE A 161 -1.96 -14.33 4.42
N LEU A 162 -2.36 -13.81 5.58
CA LEU A 162 -3.54 -12.96 5.71
C LEU A 162 -3.15 -11.48 5.65
N PRO A 163 -3.88 -10.66 4.86
CA PRO A 163 -3.63 -9.24 4.79
C PRO A 163 -4.01 -8.57 6.12
N ILE A 164 -3.25 -7.56 6.52
CA ILE A 164 -3.68 -6.67 7.60
C ILE A 164 -4.89 -5.86 7.13
N SER A 165 -5.95 -5.82 7.95
CA SER A 165 -7.15 -5.03 7.66
C SER A 165 -6.83 -3.53 7.64
N ALA A 166 -7.63 -2.76 6.90
CA ALA A 166 -7.43 -1.30 6.81
C ALA A 166 -7.56 -0.62 8.19
N GLU A 167 -8.41 -1.12 9.08
CA GLU A 167 -8.53 -0.63 10.44
C GLU A 167 -7.26 -0.90 11.24
N HIS A 168 -6.75 -2.13 11.19
CA HIS A 168 -5.54 -2.50 11.91
C HIS A 168 -4.33 -1.71 11.38
N ALA A 169 -4.16 -1.58 10.06
CA ALA A 169 -3.13 -0.75 9.46
C ALA A 169 -3.25 0.73 9.90
N ALA A 170 -4.47 1.27 10.01
CA ALA A 170 -4.68 2.62 10.53
C ALA A 170 -4.29 2.75 12.01
N ARG A 171 -4.48 1.72 12.85
CA ARG A 171 -3.99 1.70 14.23
C ARG A 171 -2.46 1.75 14.26
N ILE A 172 -1.80 0.85 13.53
CA ILE A 172 -0.32 0.80 13.44
C ILE A 172 0.24 2.16 12.99
N LEU A 173 -0.32 2.76 11.93
CA LEU A 173 0.09 4.08 11.46
C LEU A 173 0.06 5.14 12.57
N ARG A 174 -1.04 5.18 13.33
CA ARG A 174 -1.18 6.15 14.43
C ARG A 174 -0.22 5.85 15.57
N ASP A 175 -0.03 4.58 15.92
CA ASP A 175 0.81 4.21 17.05
C ASP A 175 2.30 4.49 16.76
N LEU A 176 2.78 4.21 15.54
CA LEU A 176 4.12 4.61 15.10
C LEU A 176 4.33 6.13 15.21
N LEU A 177 3.36 6.93 14.75
CA LEU A 177 3.46 8.39 14.82
C LEU A 177 3.37 8.91 16.26
N ARG A 178 2.50 8.33 17.10
CA ARG A 178 2.33 8.73 18.50
C ARG A 178 3.58 8.46 19.34
N ARG A 179 4.27 7.36 19.09
CA ARG A 179 5.51 7.02 19.79
C ARG A 179 6.59 8.08 19.57
N GLU A 180 6.71 8.62 18.35
CA GLU A 180 7.68 9.67 18.04
C GLU A 180 7.21 11.10 18.35
N LEU A 181 5.92 11.40 18.14
CA LEU A 181 5.39 12.77 18.11
C LEU A 181 4.41 13.09 19.25
N GLY A 182 4.08 12.11 20.09
CA GLY A 182 3.00 12.19 21.08
C GLY A 182 1.61 12.05 20.48
N ASP A 183 0.58 11.95 21.34
CA ASP A 183 -0.81 11.90 20.89
C ASP A 183 -1.32 13.30 20.52
N SER A 184 -1.93 13.42 19.34
CA SER A 184 -2.51 14.67 18.85
C SER A 184 -3.83 14.42 18.16
N ALA A 185 -4.70 15.43 18.14
CA ALA A 185 -5.99 15.36 17.45
C ALA A 185 -5.84 15.09 15.95
N ASP A 186 -4.73 15.51 15.35
CA ASP A 186 -4.47 15.32 13.93
C ASP A 186 -4.04 13.88 13.63
N ILE A 187 -3.22 13.27 14.49
CA ILE A 187 -2.86 11.84 14.38
C ILE A 187 -4.09 10.95 14.56
N ARG A 188 -4.96 11.24 15.54
CA ARG A 188 -6.20 10.48 15.79
C ARG A 188 -7.14 10.39 14.58
N LYS A 189 -7.10 11.38 13.68
CA LYS A 189 -7.94 11.42 12.47
C LYS A 189 -7.35 10.62 11.31
N LEU A 190 -6.08 10.23 11.36
CA LEU A 190 -5.42 9.52 10.27
C LEU A 190 -5.96 8.10 10.10
N GLY A 191 -5.97 7.66 8.85
CA GLY A 191 -6.22 6.28 8.48
C GLY A 191 -5.61 5.96 7.12
N THR A 192 -5.85 4.77 6.60
CA THR A 192 -5.26 4.29 5.33
C THR A 192 -5.55 5.21 4.15
N HIS A 193 -6.75 5.81 4.06
CA HIS A 193 -7.08 6.79 3.02
C HIS A 193 -6.28 8.11 3.12
N SER A 194 -5.71 8.43 4.28
CA SER A 194 -4.81 9.59 4.43
C SER A 194 -3.54 9.42 3.60
N LEU A 195 -3.07 8.19 3.40
CA LEU A 195 -1.83 7.88 2.69
C LEU A 195 -1.92 8.32 1.21
N LYS A 196 -2.87 7.77 0.44
CA LYS A 196 -3.12 8.16 -0.97
C LYS A 196 -3.29 9.66 -1.14
N ARG A 197 -4.03 10.28 -0.22
CA ARG A 197 -4.39 11.70 -0.30
C ARG A 197 -3.19 12.63 -0.16
N THR A 198 -2.14 12.21 0.53
CA THR A 198 -1.06 13.10 0.96
C THR A 198 -0.40 13.80 -0.22
N LEU A 199 0.27 13.08 -1.11
CA LEU A 199 0.99 13.72 -2.22
C LEU A 199 0.05 14.29 -3.29
N LEU A 200 -1.15 13.70 -3.51
CA LEU A 200 -2.13 14.28 -4.43
C LEU A 200 -2.65 15.65 -3.94
N SER A 201 -2.85 15.80 -2.63
CA SER A 201 -3.19 17.08 -2.00
C SER A 201 -2.04 18.07 -2.10
N TRP A 202 -0.80 17.61 -1.87
CA TRP A 202 0.38 18.46 -1.97
C TRP A 202 0.62 18.94 -3.40
N LEU A 203 0.48 18.08 -4.41
CA LEU A 203 0.53 18.45 -5.83
C LEU A 203 -0.52 19.52 -6.18
N ALA A 204 -1.75 19.37 -5.68
CA ALA A 204 -2.80 20.37 -5.92
C ALA A 204 -2.44 21.73 -5.29
N LYS A 205 -1.86 21.74 -4.09
CA LYS A 205 -1.37 22.95 -3.42
C LYS A 205 -0.13 23.55 -4.09
N TYR A 206 0.71 22.70 -4.67
CA TYR A 206 1.91 23.09 -5.41
C TYR A 206 1.54 23.79 -6.74
N GLY A 207 0.38 23.43 -7.31
CA GLY A 207 -0.12 23.98 -8.57
C GLY A 207 0.04 23.03 -9.75
N ALA A 208 0.26 21.73 -9.51
CA ALA A 208 0.35 20.74 -10.57
C ALA A 208 -0.98 20.60 -11.32
N GLU A 209 -0.89 20.49 -12.65
CA GLU A 209 -2.01 20.36 -13.56
C GLU A 209 -2.95 19.20 -13.17
N GLN A 210 -4.25 19.36 -13.42
CA GLN A 210 -5.24 18.33 -13.11
C GLN A 210 -4.99 17.02 -13.86
N GLY A 211 -4.60 17.08 -15.15
CA GLY A 211 -4.27 15.88 -15.93
C GLY A 211 -3.14 15.07 -15.31
N LEU A 212 -2.03 15.73 -14.93
CA LEU A 212 -0.91 15.08 -14.25
C LEU A 212 -1.32 14.45 -12.91
N ARG A 213 -2.14 15.14 -12.13
CA ARG A 213 -2.66 14.61 -10.86
C ARG A 213 -3.60 13.42 -11.06
N ALA A 214 -4.39 13.41 -12.13
CA ALA A 214 -5.26 12.28 -12.48
C ALA A 214 -4.42 11.05 -12.83
N VAL A 215 -3.43 11.21 -13.70
CA VAL A 215 -2.49 10.14 -14.07
C VAL A 215 -1.74 9.59 -12.84
N LEU A 216 -1.17 10.45 -11.99
CA LEU A 216 -0.49 10.03 -10.75
C LEU A 216 -1.41 9.39 -9.72
N GLY A 217 -2.72 9.71 -9.77
CA GLY A 217 -3.75 9.10 -8.93
C GLY A 217 -4.29 7.78 -9.47
N TYR A 218 -3.74 7.30 -10.59
CA TYR A 218 -4.19 6.14 -11.37
C TYR A 218 -5.63 6.27 -11.88
N HIS A 219 -6.01 7.50 -12.24
CA HIS A 219 -7.25 7.80 -12.92
C HIS A 219 -6.94 7.95 -14.42
N SER A 220 -6.89 6.85 -15.16
CA SER A 220 -6.85 6.91 -16.63
C SER A 220 -8.27 7.06 -17.16
N SER A 221 -8.49 7.99 -18.11
CA SER A 221 -9.68 8.00 -18.96
C SER A 221 -9.74 6.70 -19.79
N HIS A 222 -10.92 6.36 -20.31
CA HIS A 222 -11.23 5.06 -20.93
C HIS A 222 -10.58 4.83 -22.32
N CYS A 223 -9.45 5.47 -22.63
CA CYS A 223 -8.84 5.41 -23.96
C CYS A 223 -7.89 4.21 -24.10
N GLY A 224 -8.29 3.22 -24.92
CA GLY A 224 -7.59 1.94 -25.09
C GLY A 224 -6.19 2.00 -25.70
N THR A 225 -5.77 3.13 -26.30
CA THR A 225 -4.45 3.29 -26.96
C THR A 225 -3.37 3.88 -26.06
N GLU A 226 -3.72 4.63 -25.00
CA GLU A 226 -2.75 5.17 -24.01
C GLU A 226 -2.04 4.06 -23.21
N LEU A 227 -2.60 2.85 -23.21
CA LEU A 227 -2.12 1.73 -22.41
C LEU A 227 -0.85 1.08 -22.97
N VAL A 228 -0.52 1.28 -24.25
CA VAL A 228 0.71 0.73 -24.87
C VAL A 228 1.95 1.49 -24.37
N TYR A 229 1.80 2.77 -24.01
CA TYR A 229 2.87 3.64 -23.50
C TYR A 229 2.69 3.99 -22.01
N ALA A 230 1.94 3.19 -21.25
CA ALA A 230 1.58 3.52 -19.86
C ALA A 230 2.79 3.84 -18.96
N ARG A 231 3.97 3.21 -19.20
CA ARG A 231 5.21 3.49 -18.46
C ARG A 231 5.81 4.85 -18.82
N ASP A 232 5.82 5.19 -20.12
CA ASP A 232 6.36 6.46 -20.61
C ASP A 232 5.42 7.64 -20.32
N ASN A 233 4.10 7.37 -20.29
CA ASN A 233 3.09 8.33 -19.88
C ASN A 233 3.25 8.77 -18.41
N LEU A 234 3.87 7.93 -17.57
CA LEU A 234 4.18 8.28 -16.19
C LEU A 234 5.45 9.15 -16.06
N SER A 235 6.29 9.25 -17.10
CA SER A 235 7.58 9.95 -16.97
C SER A 235 7.44 11.43 -16.63
N LYS A 236 6.61 12.20 -17.35
CA LYS A 236 6.37 13.64 -17.04
C LYS A 236 5.72 13.82 -15.67
N PRO A 237 4.62 13.12 -15.31
CA PRO A 237 4.04 13.24 -13.99
C PRO A 237 4.99 12.86 -12.85
N LEU A 238 5.82 11.82 -13.00
CA LEU A 238 6.80 11.41 -11.98
C LEU A 238 7.89 12.46 -11.76
N ARG A 239 8.34 13.17 -12.82
CA ARG A 239 9.27 14.30 -12.67
C ARG A 239 8.66 15.43 -11.84
N VAL A 240 7.43 15.84 -12.15
CA VAL A 240 6.71 16.89 -11.39
C VAL A 240 6.49 16.47 -9.93
N LEU A 241 6.23 15.18 -9.69
CA LEU A 241 6.17 14.65 -8.32
C LEU A 241 7.51 14.83 -7.60
N GLY A 242 8.62 14.44 -8.24
CA GLY A 242 9.98 14.58 -7.70
C GLY A 242 10.37 16.03 -7.41
N GLU A 243 10.02 16.95 -8.31
CA GLU A 243 10.22 18.39 -8.14
C GLU A 243 9.47 18.92 -6.91
N MET A 244 8.19 18.52 -6.76
CA MET A 244 7.37 18.91 -5.62
C MET A 244 7.93 18.33 -4.31
N THR A 245 8.29 17.05 -4.27
CA THR A 245 8.86 16.43 -3.07
C THR A 245 10.19 17.06 -2.68
N ASN A 246 11.05 17.34 -3.66
CA ASN A 246 12.30 18.05 -3.42
C ASN A 246 12.03 19.48 -2.88
N ALA A 247 11.09 20.21 -3.47
CA ALA A 247 10.70 21.54 -2.99
C ALA A 247 10.19 21.51 -1.53
N VAL A 248 9.50 20.44 -1.11
CA VAL A 248 9.15 20.22 0.31
C VAL A 248 10.38 19.92 1.16
N ALA A 249 11.27 19.03 0.69
CA ALA A 249 12.48 18.63 1.40
C ALA A 249 13.37 19.84 1.73
N VAL A 250 13.58 20.73 0.76
CA VAL A 250 14.40 21.95 0.89
C VAL A 250 13.63 23.19 1.37
N ASP A 251 12.41 23.02 1.89
CA ASP A 251 11.56 24.09 2.46
C ASP A 251 11.23 25.25 1.49
N LYS A 252 11.28 24.99 0.18
CA LYS A 252 10.80 25.92 -0.87
C LYS A 252 9.28 25.88 -1.01
N PHE A 253 8.65 24.78 -0.62
CA PHE A 253 7.20 24.58 -0.64
C PHE A 253 6.71 23.98 0.69
N ARG A 254 5.71 24.61 1.31
CA ARG A 254 5.18 24.22 2.64
C ARG A 254 3.70 23.80 2.55
N PRO A 255 3.40 22.53 2.23
CA PRO A 255 2.02 22.07 2.01
C PRO A 255 1.14 22.12 3.27
N ASP A 256 1.74 22.17 4.46
CA ASP A 256 1.02 22.25 5.74
C ASP A 256 0.66 23.68 6.14
N SER A 257 1.21 24.69 5.46
CA SER A 257 0.91 26.10 5.72
C SER A 257 -0.48 26.50 5.21
N THR A 258 -0.95 27.69 5.58
CA THR A 258 -2.13 28.30 4.97
C THR A 258 -1.88 28.58 3.48
N ARG A 259 -2.95 28.85 2.71
CA ARG A 259 -2.85 29.08 1.25
C ARG A 259 -1.84 30.18 0.86
N SER A 260 -1.72 31.24 1.66
CA SER A 260 -0.75 32.32 1.44
C SER A 260 0.68 31.93 1.83
N GLY A 261 0.86 30.89 2.64
CA GLY A 261 2.16 30.44 3.15
C GLY A 261 2.81 29.29 2.37
N TYR A 262 2.20 28.81 1.28
CA TYR A 262 2.73 27.69 0.51
C TYR A 262 4.14 27.94 -0.04
N PHE A 263 4.39 29.17 -0.51
CA PHE A 263 5.65 29.54 -1.15
C PHE A 263 6.28 30.73 -0.43
N PRO A 264 6.97 30.50 0.71
CA PRO A 264 7.54 31.59 1.52
C PRO A 264 8.62 32.39 0.79
N ARG A 265 9.23 31.82 -0.26
CA ARG A 265 10.29 32.45 -1.07
C ARG A 265 9.83 32.81 -2.49
N GLY A 266 8.52 32.88 -2.72
CA GLY A 266 7.92 33.04 -4.04
C GLY A 266 7.76 31.70 -4.77
N ARG A 267 6.78 31.63 -5.68
CA ARG A 267 6.55 30.44 -6.50
C ARG A 267 7.71 30.32 -7.51
N PRO A 268 8.29 29.11 -7.72
CA PRO A 268 9.15 28.91 -8.88
C PRO A 268 8.37 29.22 -10.16
N ALA A 269 9.04 29.78 -11.18
CA ALA A 269 8.43 29.94 -12.50
C ALA A 269 8.14 28.54 -13.04
N ILE A 270 6.90 28.08 -12.93
CA ILE A 270 6.44 26.88 -13.61
C ILE A 270 6.20 27.34 -15.04
N ASP A 271 6.87 26.72 -16.00
CA ASP A 271 6.55 26.86 -17.41
C ASP A 271 5.17 26.25 -17.60
N ASP A 272 4.16 27.12 -17.66
CA ASP A 272 2.77 26.75 -17.87
C ASP A 272 2.66 26.23 -19.31
N GLY A 273 3.06 24.97 -19.54
CA GLY A 273 2.91 24.33 -20.83
C GLY A 273 1.48 24.44 -21.33
N GLU A 274 1.33 24.58 -22.65
CA GLU A 274 0.05 24.71 -23.36
C GLU A 274 -1.07 23.87 -22.72
N PRO A 275 -2.24 24.45 -22.41
CA PRO A 275 -3.34 23.73 -21.79
C PRO A 275 -3.72 22.55 -22.67
N LEU A 276 -3.65 21.33 -22.10
CA LEU A 276 -4.26 20.16 -22.73
C LEU A 276 -5.77 20.42 -22.86
N ASP A 277 -6.33 20.15 -24.03
CA ASP A 277 -7.74 20.37 -24.36
C ASP A 277 -8.64 19.84 -23.23
N GLN A 278 -9.35 20.77 -22.58
CA GLN A 278 -10.16 20.51 -21.38
C GLN A 278 -11.48 19.76 -21.67
N ASP A 279 -11.73 19.40 -22.93
CA ASP A 279 -13.05 18.93 -23.37
C ASP A 279 -13.35 17.45 -23.05
N GLU A 280 -12.40 16.67 -22.50
CA GLU A 280 -12.64 15.26 -22.14
C GLU A 280 -12.55 14.92 -20.65
N LEU A 281 -12.28 15.90 -19.78
CA LEU A 281 -12.29 15.67 -18.32
C LEU A 281 -13.68 15.95 -17.74
N GLU A 282 -14.62 15.05 -18.03
CA GLU A 282 -15.89 15.04 -17.29
C GLU A 282 -15.58 14.97 -15.80
N SER A 283 -15.95 16.04 -15.09
CA SER A 283 -15.91 16.15 -13.64
C SER A 283 -16.89 15.16 -13.03
N SER A 284 -16.51 13.89 -13.02
CA SER A 284 -17.15 12.85 -12.22
C SER A 284 -16.87 13.12 -10.75
N SER A 285 -17.68 13.99 -10.16
CA SER A 285 -17.99 13.99 -8.74
C SER A 285 -18.77 12.71 -8.39
N SER A 286 -18.18 11.55 -8.67
CA SER A 286 -18.70 10.28 -8.15
C SER A 286 -18.18 10.17 -6.74
N GLY A 287 -19.11 10.24 -5.78
CA GLY A 287 -18.85 9.69 -4.45
C GLY A 287 -18.22 8.31 -4.61
N SER A 288 -17.15 8.05 -3.89
CA SER A 288 -16.57 6.71 -3.83
C SER A 288 -17.57 5.80 -3.11
N GLU A 289 -18.47 5.19 -3.87
CA GLU A 289 -18.98 3.88 -3.52
C GLU A 289 -17.81 2.94 -3.82
N ASP A 290 -16.96 2.75 -2.80
CA ASP A 290 -16.03 1.61 -2.76
C ASP A 290 -16.90 0.44 -2.32
N GLU A 291 -16.98 -0.60 -3.14
CA GLU A 291 -17.66 -1.83 -2.75
C GLU A 291 -17.05 -2.34 -1.46
N GLU A 292 -17.92 -2.69 -0.51
CA GLU A 292 -17.54 -3.30 0.76
C GLU A 292 -16.60 -4.48 0.47
N ALA A 293 -15.38 -4.40 0.99
CA ALA A 293 -14.51 -5.56 1.05
C ALA A 293 -15.28 -6.69 1.76
N PRO A 294 -15.10 -7.96 1.36
CA PRO A 294 -15.71 -9.06 2.10
C PRO A 294 -15.32 -8.96 3.57
N ASP A 295 -16.34 -8.93 4.41
CA ASP A 295 -16.23 -8.92 5.85
C ASP A 295 -15.38 -10.11 6.30
N HIS A 296 -14.14 -9.82 6.72
CA HIS A 296 -13.24 -10.81 7.27
C HIS A 296 -13.39 -10.95 8.79
N ASP A 297 -14.37 -10.26 9.40
CA ASP A 297 -14.62 -10.30 10.84
C ASP A 297 -14.88 -11.73 11.31
N GLU A 298 -15.53 -12.57 10.50
CA GLU A 298 -15.75 -13.99 10.84
C GLU A 298 -14.45 -14.80 10.92
N VAL A 299 -13.46 -14.49 10.08
CA VAL A 299 -12.18 -15.21 10.03
C VAL A 299 -11.21 -14.66 11.08
N GLU A 300 -11.26 -13.35 11.33
CA GLU A 300 -10.47 -12.67 12.37
C GLU A 300 -10.94 -13.10 13.77
N LYS A 301 -12.27 -13.20 13.99
CA LYS A 301 -12.86 -13.69 15.23
C LYS A 301 -12.56 -15.18 15.48
N ALA A 302 -12.50 -15.99 14.42
CA ALA A 302 -12.07 -17.39 14.51
C ALA A 302 -10.59 -17.53 14.91
N CYS A 303 -9.72 -16.57 14.56
CA CYS A 303 -8.33 -16.56 15.02
C CYS A 303 -8.19 -16.13 16.48
N ASP A 304 -9.00 -15.19 16.95
CA ASP A 304 -9.03 -14.79 18.37
C ASP A 304 -9.50 -15.94 19.28
N ASP A 305 -10.44 -16.78 18.81
CA ASP A 305 -10.92 -17.95 19.57
C ASP A 305 -9.88 -19.08 19.68
N ILE A 306 -8.88 -19.13 18.78
CA ILE A 306 -7.79 -20.14 18.80
C ILE A 306 -6.71 -19.78 19.85
N ALA A 307 -6.69 -18.56 20.37
CA ALA A 307 -5.72 -18.12 21.39
C ALA A 307 -5.89 -18.79 22.77
N HIS A 308 -6.97 -19.57 22.98
CA HIS A 308 -7.26 -20.28 24.23
C HIS A 308 -7.20 -21.80 24.13
N TRP A 309 -6.44 -22.35 23.17
CA TRP A 309 -6.24 -23.79 23.07
C TRP A 309 -5.25 -24.30 24.13
N GLU A 310 -5.74 -25.08 25.10
CA GLU A 310 -4.89 -25.89 25.99
C GLU A 310 -4.75 -27.32 25.45
N PRO A 311 -3.53 -27.90 25.42
CA PRO A 311 -3.33 -29.29 25.02
C PRO A 311 -4.01 -30.25 26.01
N ARG A 312 -4.56 -31.36 25.49
CA ARG A 312 -5.09 -32.43 26.35
C ARG A 312 -4.03 -32.92 27.35
N PRO A 313 -4.38 -33.14 28.63
CA PRO A 313 -3.46 -33.69 29.63
C PRO A 313 -2.82 -34.99 29.12
N GLY A 314 -1.49 -35.06 29.17
CA GLY A 314 -0.70 -36.22 28.70
C GLY A 314 -0.10 -36.10 27.29
N LEU A 315 -0.46 -35.08 26.49
CA LEU A 315 0.11 -34.90 25.14
C LEU A 315 1.60 -34.53 25.16
N ARG A 316 2.08 -33.87 26.23
CA ARG A 316 3.51 -33.56 26.41
C ARG A 316 4.35 -34.80 26.75
N GLU A 317 3.77 -35.80 27.41
CA GLU A 317 4.48 -37.00 27.85
C GLU A 317 4.59 -38.05 26.73
N SER A 318 3.67 -38.04 25.77
CA SER A 318 3.72 -38.91 24.59
C SER A 318 4.75 -38.46 23.54
N ILE A 319 5.00 -37.15 23.43
CA ILE A 319 5.99 -36.59 22.48
C ILE A 319 7.43 -36.85 22.96
N GLY A 320 7.66 -37.00 24.28
CA GLY A 320 8.99 -37.23 24.86
C GLY A 320 9.55 -38.66 24.74
N ARG A 321 8.74 -39.66 24.37
CA ARG A 321 9.20 -41.08 24.25
C ARG A 321 9.72 -41.48 22.87
N GLY A 322 9.66 -40.60 21.87
CA GLY A 322 9.95 -40.93 20.47
C GLY A 322 11.32 -40.53 19.93
N MET A 323 12.19 -39.86 20.70
CA MET A 323 13.44 -39.30 20.18
C MET A 323 14.64 -39.70 21.03
N SER A 324 15.29 -40.81 20.66
CA SER A 324 16.67 -41.10 21.09
C SER A 324 17.65 -40.55 20.04
N PHE A 325 18.54 -39.64 20.44
CA PHE A 325 19.64 -39.17 19.61
C PHE A 325 20.82 -40.14 19.68
N THR A 326 21.39 -40.51 18.53
CA THR A 326 22.74 -41.07 18.44
C THR A 326 23.64 -40.07 17.71
N GLU A 327 24.78 -39.74 18.32
CA GLU A 327 25.82 -38.88 17.74
C GLU A 327 26.46 -39.53 16.51
N SER A 328 26.07 -39.09 15.32
CA SER A 328 26.94 -38.91 14.15
C SER A 328 26.11 -38.29 13.03
N GLY A 329 26.60 -37.20 12.45
CA GLY A 329 25.89 -36.40 11.47
C GLY A 329 25.67 -37.15 10.16
N ASP A 330 24.43 -37.55 9.89
CA ASP A 330 23.84 -37.60 8.55
C ASP A 330 22.31 -37.77 8.66
N VAL A 331 21.53 -36.80 8.17
CA VAL A 331 20.06 -36.87 8.22
C VAL A 331 19.54 -37.54 6.95
N ARG A 332 19.29 -38.84 7.01
CA ARG A 332 18.42 -39.54 6.04
C ARG A 332 16.99 -39.52 6.56
N VAL A 333 16.11 -38.80 5.88
CA VAL A 333 14.67 -38.83 6.13
C VAL A 333 14.10 -40.16 5.59
N GLN A 334 13.79 -41.10 6.48
CA GLN A 334 12.93 -42.23 6.14
C GLN A 334 11.47 -41.76 6.17
N LEU A 335 10.88 -41.55 4.99
CA LEU A 335 9.44 -41.39 4.86
C LEU A 335 8.78 -42.77 5.06
N SER A 336 7.81 -42.85 5.97
CA SER A 336 7.04 -44.06 6.20
C SER A 336 6.05 -44.32 5.07
N ASP A 337 5.83 -45.61 4.80
CA ASP A 337 5.07 -46.19 3.67
C ASP A 337 3.58 -45.80 3.60
N ALA A 338 3.11 -44.90 4.47
CA ALA A 338 1.72 -44.46 4.56
C ALA A 338 1.38 -43.25 3.68
N MET A 339 2.38 -42.54 3.12
CA MET A 339 2.15 -41.33 2.29
C MET A 339 2.15 -41.57 0.77
N LEU A 340 2.51 -42.76 0.27
CA LEU A 340 2.64 -43.00 -1.17
C LEU A 340 1.34 -43.44 -1.89
N ARG A 341 0.20 -43.53 -1.20
CA ARG A 341 -1.06 -43.97 -1.81
C ARG A 341 -2.13 -42.88 -1.79
N ARG A 342 -1.98 -41.83 -2.61
CA ARG A 342 -3.10 -40.95 -3.04
C ARG A 342 -2.68 -39.90 -4.08
N LEU A 343 -2.20 -40.31 -5.24
CA LEU A 343 -2.20 -39.49 -6.45
C LEU A 343 -2.36 -40.38 -7.69
N PRO A 344 -3.38 -40.19 -8.55
CA PRO A 344 -3.43 -40.84 -9.86
C PRO A 344 -2.69 -39.95 -10.85
N ILE A 345 -1.46 -40.32 -11.22
CA ILE A 345 -0.76 -39.71 -12.35
C ILE A 345 -0.54 -40.79 -13.40
N HIS A 346 -1.27 -40.63 -14.50
CA HIS A 346 -1.12 -41.40 -15.74
C HIS A 346 0.19 -40.95 -16.39
N VAL A 347 1.17 -41.85 -16.52
CA VAL A 347 2.35 -41.61 -17.36
C VAL A 347 2.43 -42.75 -18.37
N SER A 348 2.18 -42.39 -19.62
CA SER A 348 2.46 -43.20 -20.81
C SER A 348 3.97 -43.26 -21.01
N LEU A 349 4.52 -44.47 -21.13
CA LEU A 349 5.90 -44.69 -21.57
C LEU A 349 5.88 -45.44 -22.90
N CYS A 350 6.44 -44.79 -23.92
CA CYS A 350 6.83 -45.37 -25.19
C CYS A 350 8.08 -46.27 -25.05
N ASP A 351 8.11 -47.25 -25.95
CA ASP A 351 9.25 -47.94 -26.57
C ASP A 351 10.12 -48.89 -25.73
N SER A 352 9.88 -50.20 -25.88
CA SER A 352 10.67 -51.07 -26.79
C SER A 352 9.99 -52.42 -26.97
#